data_AF-A0A327YZ27-F1
#
_entry.id   AF-A0A327YZ27-F1
#
_cell.length_a   1.000
_cell.length_b   1.000
_cell.length_c   1.000
_cell.angle_alpha   90.00
_cell.angle_beta   90.00
_cell.angle_gamma   90.00
#
_symmetry.space_group_name_H-M   'P 1'
#
loop_
_entity.id
_entity.type
_entity.pdbx_description
1 polymer ?
#
loop_
_entity_poly.entity_id
_entity_poly.type
_entity_poly.pdbx_seq_one_letter_code
_entity_poly.pdbx_strand_id
1 'polypeptide(L)'
;MVTQELLNAAATDPDSPAWTAIRRAQADASLLPWLARTAAGFDPRARDGVVVLAGILAVEATDEERATHSSEIAQLKSFAAELLPTMTDDEDYVILRQAMLALDGDEIWGTWLDALNAGEIDVPCPECDEPLLYALTDDTIEPGLSSPLATQLHTEAVQAGRPALAAALTQMFGHVTCPECATRFGLGDQVT
;
A
#
# COMPACT_ATOMS: atom_id res chain seq x y z
N MET A 1 -11.02 9.83 -19.61
CA MET A 1 -10.23 11.07 -19.58
C MET A 1 -10.74 11.93 -18.43
N VAL A 2 -9.84 12.44 -17.60
CA VAL A 2 -10.18 13.33 -16.50
C VAL A 2 -10.58 14.70 -17.05
N THR A 3 -11.74 15.23 -16.65
CA THR A 3 -12.25 16.54 -17.11
C THR A 3 -12.09 17.59 -16.03
N GLN A 4 -12.04 18.87 -16.41
CA GLN A 4 -11.98 19.98 -15.46
C GLN A 4 -13.19 20.02 -14.52
N GLU A 5 -14.37 19.61 -15.00
CA GLU A 5 -15.58 19.51 -14.18
C GLU A 5 -15.43 18.47 -13.08
N LEU A 6 -14.87 17.29 -13.39
CA LEU A 6 -14.57 16.26 -12.40
C LEU A 6 -13.56 16.75 -11.37
N LEU A 7 -12.47 17.40 -11.82
CA LEU A 7 -11.47 17.96 -10.91
C LEU A 7 -12.07 19.03 -9.98
N ASN A 8 -12.91 19.91 -10.51
CA ASN A 8 -13.56 20.95 -9.69
C ASN A 8 -14.52 20.36 -8.66
N ALA A 9 -15.31 19.34 -9.05
CA ALA A 9 -16.21 18.64 -8.15
C ALA A 9 -15.43 17.95 -7.01
N ALA A 10 -14.36 17.23 -7.35
CA ALA A 10 -13.47 16.58 -6.39
C ALA A 10 -12.79 17.58 -5.46
N ALA A 11 -12.32 18.72 -5.97
CA ALA A 11 -11.64 19.75 -5.16
C ALA A 11 -12.59 20.55 -4.24
N THR A 12 -13.90 20.49 -4.47
CA THR A 12 -14.88 21.21 -3.64
C THR A 12 -15.38 20.36 -2.49
N ASP A 13 -15.39 19.04 -2.68
CA ASP A 13 -15.97 18.08 -1.74
C ASP A 13 -15.06 16.83 -1.65
N PRO A 14 -14.39 16.57 -0.51
CA PRO A 14 -13.55 15.40 -0.34
C PRO A 14 -14.35 14.09 -0.44
N ASP A 15 -15.65 14.10 -0.17
CA ASP A 15 -16.53 12.92 -0.26
C ASP A 15 -17.19 12.76 -1.64
N SER A 16 -16.78 13.60 -2.61
CA SER A 16 -17.39 13.62 -3.94
C SER A 16 -17.22 12.29 -4.67
N PRO A 17 -18.27 11.76 -5.34
CA PRO A 17 -18.13 10.60 -6.24
C PRO A 17 -17.18 10.88 -7.42
N ALA A 18 -16.81 12.14 -7.65
CA ALA A 18 -15.80 12.53 -8.62
C ALA A 18 -14.44 11.85 -8.35
N TRP A 19 -14.07 11.58 -7.09
CA TRP A 19 -12.84 10.87 -6.76
C TRP A 19 -12.81 9.45 -7.34
N THR A 20 -13.92 8.71 -7.23
CA THR A 20 -14.05 7.39 -7.85
C THR A 20 -14.02 7.48 -9.38
N ALA A 21 -14.64 8.50 -9.96
CA ALA A 21 -14.62 8.71 -11.41
C ALA A 21 -13.22 9.03 -11.93
N ILE A 22 -12.43 9.84 -11.21
CA ILE A 22 -11.04 10.14 -11.53
C ILE A 22 -10.20 8.87 -11.45
N ARG A 23 -10.34 8.07 -10.39
CA ARG A 23 -9.62 6.80 -10.21
C ARG A 23 -9.85 5.80 -11.35
N ARG A 24 -11.04 5.81 -11.95
CA ARG A 24 -11.40 4.93 -13.09
C ARG A 24 -11.04 5.52 -14.45
N ALA A 25 -10.72 6.80 -14.51
CA ALA A 25 -10.32 7.45 -15.75
C ALA A 25 -8.84 7.20 -16.02
N GLN A 26 -8.44 7.28 -17.29
CA GLN A 26 -7.03 7.39 -17.64
C GLN A 26 -6.49 8.72 -17.07
N ALA A 27 -5.59 8.59 -16.10
CA ALA A 27 -4.91 9.62 -15.35
C ALA A 27 -3.45 9.19 -15.20
N ASP A 28 -2.55 10.16 -15.12
CA ASP A 28 -1.10 9.93 -15.04
C ASP A 28 -0.47 10.85 -13.99
N ALA A 29 0.86 10.73 -13.82
CA ALA A 29 1.64 11.46 -12.84
C ALA A 29 1.51 13.01 -12.96
N SER A 30 1.07 13.54 -14.11
CA SER A 30 0.85 14.98 -14.28
C SER A 30 -0.24 15.56 -13.36
N LEU A 31 -1.09 14.71 -12.76
CA LEU A 31 -2.06 15.13 -11.74
C LEU A 31 -1.47 15.29 -10.34
N LEU A 32 -0.26 14.80 -10.05
CA LEU A 32 0.35 14.91 -8.72
C LEU A 32 0.41 16.35 -8.17
N PRO A 33 0.79 17.38 -8.96
CA PRO A 33 0.74 18.77 -8.50
C PRO A 33 -0.67 19.28 -8.18
N TRP A 34 -1.68 18.79 -8.89
CA TRP A 34 -3.07 19.14 -8.57
C TRP A 34 -3.53 18.46 -7.28
N LEU A 35 -3.20 17.17 -7.09
CA LEU A 35 -3.53 16.43 -5.87
C LEU A 35 -2.90 17.06 -4.63
N ALA A 36 -1.61 17.41 -4.69
CA ALA A 36 -0.89 18.04 -3.58
C ALA A 36 -1.55 19.37 -3.17
N ARG A 37 -1.89 20.23 -4.16
CA ARG A 37 -2.58 21.50 -3.92
C ARG A 37 -3.98 21.29 -3.34
N THR A 38 -4.74 20.33 -3.87
CA THR A 38 -6.10 20.04 -3.42
C THR A 38 -6.10 19.51 -1.98
N ALA A 39 -5.22 18.55 -1.65
CA ALA A 39 -5.08 18.02 -0.30
C ALA A 39 -4.72 19.12 0.72
N ALA A 40 -3.86 20.07 0.35
CA ALA A 40 -3.49 21.20 1.21
C ALA A 40 -4.70 22.10 1.57
N GLY A 41 -5.73 22.14 0.73
CA GLY A 41 -6.97 22.88 0.97
C GLY A 41 -8.00 22.14 1.84
N PHE A 42 -7.83 20.83 2.04
CA PHE A 42 -8.73 20.01 2.85
C PHE A 42 -8.35 19.99 4.32
N ASP A 43 -9.35 19.72 5.16
CA ASP A 43 -9.13 19.29 6.54
C ASP A 43 -8.21 18.07 6.54
N PRO A 44 -7.19 17.99 7.43
CA PRO A 44 -6.28 16.87 7.48
C PRO A 44 -6.95 15.49 7.48
N ARG A 45 -8.14 15.35 8.11
CA ARG A 45 -8.86 14.09 8.20
C ARG A 45 -9.61 13.69 6.93
N ALA A 46 -9.74 14.60 5.96
CA ALA A 46 -10.49 14.39 4.72
C ALA A 46 -9.56 14.26 3.49
N ARG A 47 -8.29 13.89 3.71
CA ARG A 47 -7.24 13.79 2.68
C ARG A 47 -7.01 12.37 2.17
N ASP A 48 -7.62 11.37 2.78
CA ASP A 48 -7.44 9.94 2.49
C ASP A 48 -7.67 9.63 1.01
N GLY A 49 -8.81 10.06 0.44
CA GLY A 49 -9.13 9.83 -0.97
C GLY A 49 -8.09 10.44 -1.93
N VAL A 50 -7.49 11.57 -1.56
CA VAL A 50 -6.47 12.27 -2.36
C VAL A 50 -5.14 11.54 -2.30
N VAL A 51 -4.71 11.12 -1.11
CA VAL A 51 -3.44 10.41 -0.90
C VAL A 51 -3.49 9.02 -1.53
N VAL A 52 -4.59 8.30 -1.41
CA VAL A 52 -4.77 6.99 -2.04
C VAL A 52 -4.69 7.11 -3.56
N LEU A 53 -5.36 8.11 -4.14
CA LEU A 53 -5.25 8.34 -5.58
C LEU A 53 -3.82 8.72 -6.00
N ALA A 54 -3.12 9.53 -5.21
CA ALA A 54 -1.72 9.86 -5.48
C ALA A 54 -0.81 8.62 -5.47
N GLY A 55 -1.02 7.70 -4.53
CA GLY A 55 -0.31 6.42 -4.50
C GLY A 55 -0.53 5.62 -5.80
N ILE A 56 -1.79 5.47 -6.23
CA ILE A 56 -2.13 4.78 -7.49
C ILE A 56 -1.39 5.39 -8.69
N LEU A 57 -1.36 6.72 -8.80
CA LEU A 57 -0.66 7.39 -9.91
C LEU A 57 0.87 7.26 -9.79
N ALA A 58 1.40 7.15 -8.58
CA ALA A 58 2.84 7.00 -8.34
C ALA A 58 3.38 5.61 -8.69
N VAL A 59 2.55 4.56 -8.58
CA VAL A 59 2.87 3.20 -9.05
C VAL A 59 3.20 3.22 -10.54
N GLU A 60 2.35 3.86 -11.34
CA GLU A 60 2.48 3.91 -12.81
C GLU A 60 3.51 4.95 -13.29
N ALA A 61 4.03 5.79 -12.39
CA ALA A 61 4.96 6.85 -12.76
C ALA A 61 6.33 6.28 -13.11
N THR A 62 6.98 6.86 -14.12
CA THR A 62 8.39 6.60 -14.42
C THR A 62 9.31 7.27 -13.40
N ASP A 63 10.57 6.85 -13.34
CA ASP A 63 11.60 7.53 -12.52
C ASP A 63 11.76 9.01 -12.87
N GLU A 64 11.63 9.36 -14.16
CA GLU A 64 11.71 10.75 -14.63
C GLU A 64 10.53 11.59 -14.15
N GLU A 65 9.31 11.03 -14.19
CA GLU A 65 8.11 11.68 -13.66
C GLU A 65 8.17 11.84 -12.14
N ARG A 66 8.63 10.81 -11.43
CA ARG A 66 8.86 10.88 -9.97
C ARG A 66 9.89 11.96 -9.62
N ALA A 67 11.00 12.05 -10.35
CA ALA A 67 11.99 13.11 -10.15
C ALA A 67 11.40 14.50 -10.40
N THR A 68 10.61 14.64 -11.48
CA THR A 68 9.91 15.88 -11.86
C THR A 68 8.93 16.35 -10.79
N HIS A 69 8.22 15.43 -10.14
CA HIS A 69 7.19 15.70 -9.13
C HIS A 69 7.63 15.40 -7.69
N SER A 70 8.94 15.34 -7.44
CA SER A 70 9.49 14.92 -6.14
C SER A 70 9.02 15.78 -4.95
N SER A 71 8.79 17.07 -5.16
CA SER A 71 8.31 17.98 -4.11
C SER A 71 6.85 17.72 -3.73
N GLU A 72 6.02 17.46 -4.73
CA GLU A 72 4.61 17.12 -4.60
C GLU A 72 4.45 15.75 -3.94
N ILE A 73 5.24 14.76 -4.38
CA ILE A 73 5.30 13.43 -3.77
C ILE A 73 5.67 13.53 -2.29
N ALA A 74 6.72 14.29 -1.95
CA ALA A 74 7.13 14.48 -0.56
C ALA A 74 6.02 15.13 0.30
N GLN A 75 5.28 16.09 -0.27
CA GLN A 75 4.14 16.71 0.42
C GLN A 75 2.98 15.72 0.62
N LEU A 76 2.62 14.94 -0.40
CA LEU A 76 1.57 13.93 -0.31
C LEU A 76 1.92 12.84 0.71
N LYS A 77 3.19 12.45 0.80
CA LYS A 77 3.69 11.55 1.85
C LYS A 77 3.55 12.13 3.25
N SER A 78 3.80 13.43 3.44
CA SER A 78 3.57 14.09 4.72
C SER A 78 2.10 14.03 5.12
N PHE A 79 1.18 14.27 4.18
CA PHE A 79 -0.26 14.14 4.44
C PHE A 79 -0.66 12.70 4.77
N ALA A 80 -0.09 11.72 4.08
CA ALA A 80 -0.30 10.31 4.40
C ALA A 80 0.14 9.96 5.84
N ALA A 81 1.33 10.43 6.24
CA ALA A 81 1.85 10.21 7.59
C ALA A 81 0.99 10.88 8.67
N GLU A 82 0.38 12.03 8.38
CA GLU A 82 -0.56 12.72 9.28
C GLU A 82 -1.89 11.97 9.44
N LEU A 83 -2.36 11.32 8.37
CA LEU A 83 -3.60 10.54 8.36
C LEU A 83 -3.46 9.20 9.08
N LEU A 84 -2.30 8.56 9.00
CA LEU A 84 -2.08 7.19 9.46
C LEU A 84 -2.51 6.94 10.92
N PRO A 85 -2.23 7.83 11.90
CA PRO A 85 -2.68 7.66 13.29
C PRO A 85 -4.19 7.83 13.50
N THR A 86 -4.90 8.41 12.52
CA THR A 86 -6.35 8.62 12.60
C THR A 86 -7.15 7.44 12.07
N MET A 87 -6.51 6.54 11.33
CA MET A 87 -7.14 5.33 10.81
C MET A 87 -7.59 4.46 11.99
N THR A 88 -8.83 4.00 11.96
CA THR A 88 -9.38 3.09 12.97
C THR A 88 -9.48 1.66 12.48
N ASP A 89 -9.63 1.48 11.18
CA ASP A 89 -9.72 0.17 10.52
C ASP A 89 -8.33 -0.29 10.05
N ASP A 90 -8.08 -1.60 10.02
CA ASP A 90 -6.81 -2.18 9.55
C ASP A 90 -6.71 -2.12 8.01
N GLU A 91 -7.81 -2.29 7.28
CA GLU A 91 -7.87 -2.20 5.82
C GLU A 91 -7.49 -0.79 5.35
N ASP A 92 -8.12 0.25 5.91
CA ASP A 92 -7.80 1.65 5.59
C ASP A 92 -6.33 1.99 5.92
N TYR A 93 -5.80 1.43 7.01
CA TYR A 93 -4.40 1.61 7.39
C TYR A 93 -3.44 0.96 6.38
N VAL A 94 -3.74 -0.27 5.95
CA VAL A 94 -2.96 -0.98 4.93
C VAL A 94 -3.02 -0.23 3.60
N ILE A 95 -4.21 0.21 3.16
CA ILE A 95 -4.40 0.99 1.94
C ILE A 95 -3.56 2.27 1.96
N LEU A 96 -3.60 3.00 3.07
CA LEU A 96 -2.79 4.22 3.21
C LEU A 96 -1.29 3.90 3.21
N ARG A 97 -0.89 2.76 3.78
CA ARG A 97 0.50 2.33 3.78
C ARG A 97 1.00 1.92 2.40
N GLN A 98 0.17 1.24 1.60
CA GLN A 98 0.45 0.94 0.20
C GLN A 98 0.66 2.22 -0.60
N ALA A 99 -0.20 3.23 -0.40
CA ALA A 99 -0.05 4.52 -1.06
C ALA A 99 1.28 5.20 -0.70
N MET A 100 1.73 5.11 0.56
CA MET A 100 3.04 5.62 0.97
C MET A 100 4.21 4.91 0.30
N LEU A 101 4.16 3.58 0.19
CA LEU A 101 5.18 2.78 -0.51
C LEU A 101 5.23 3.11 -2.00
N ALA A 102 4.08 3.23 -2.65
CA ALA A 102 3.99 3.66 -4.05
C ALA A 102 4.60 5.05 -4.27
N LEU A 103 4.34 6.00 -3.35
CA LEU A 103 4.97 7.32 -3.37
C LEU A 103 6.49 7.27 -3.12
N ASP A 104 7.00 6.22 -2.49
CA ASP A 104 8.44 5.93 -2.37
C ASP A 104 9.02 5.24 -3.62
N GLY A 105 8.19 4.95 -4.62
CA GLY A 105 8.58 4.25 -5.85
C GLY A 105 8.61 2.73 -5.71
N ASP A 106 8.02 2.18 -4.65
CA ASP A 106 7.87 0.74 -4.45
C ASP A 106 6.54 0.26 -5.06
N GLU A 107 6.65 -0.40 -6.21
CA GLU A 107 5.49 -0.93 -6.97
C GLU A 107 5.12 -2.37 -6.56
N ILE A 108 6.05 -3.12 -5.99
CA ILE A 108 5.88 -4.57 -5.77
C ILE A 108 5.30 -4.83 -4.38
N TRP A 109 5.85 -4.20 -3.35
CA TRP A 109 5.39 -4.44 -1.98
C TRP A 109 4.02 -3.85 -1.70
N GLY A 110 3.62 -2.80 -2.41
CA GLY A 110 2.26 -2.26 -2.33
C GLY A 110 1.23 -3.38 -2.59
N THR A 111 1.33 -4.05 -3.74
CA THR A 111 0.44 -5.15 -4.11
C THR A 111 0.54 -6.33 -3.14
N TRP A 112 1.75 -6.67 -2.70
CA TRP A 112 1.95 -7.79 -1.77
C TRP A 112 1.21 -7.60 -0.43
N LEU A 113 1.06 -6.36 0.03
CA LEU A 113 0.32 -6.07 1.26
C LEU A 113 -1.19 -6.35 1.15
N ASP A 114 -1.75 -6.56 -0.05
CA ASP A 114 -3.15 -6.98 -0.20
C ASP A 114 -3.42 -8.32 0.49
N ALA A 115 -2.40 -9.18 0.64
CA ALA A 115 -2.48 -10.42 1.40
C ALA A 115 -2.89 -10.19 2.87
N LEU A 116 -2.54 -9.04 3.48
CA LEU A 116 -2.95 -8.70 4.84
C LEU A 116 -4.46 -8.47 4.94
N ASN A 117 -5.05 -7.85 3.92
CA ASN A 117 -6.49 -7.60 3.84
C ASN A 117 -7.25 -8.88 3.47
N ALA A 118 -6.67 -9.72 2.59
CA ALA A 118 -7.22 -11.02 2.24
C ALA A 118 -7.16 -12.02 3.41
N GLY A 119 -6.16 -11.88 4.28
CA GLY A 119 -5.89 -12.80 5.39
C GLY A 119 -5.21 -14.11 4.96
N GLU A 120 -4.81 -14.20 3.69
CA GLU A 120 -4.15 -15.36 3.09
C GLU A 120 -3.14 -14.92 2.04
N ILE A 121 -2.15 -15.77 1.78
CA ILE A 121 -1.07 -15.52 0.84
C ILE A 121 -0.88 -16.72 -0.09
N ASP A 122 -0.92 -16.45 -1.39
CA ASP A 122 -0.73 -17.44 -2.46
C ASP A 122 0.68 -17.30 -3.02
N VAL A 123 1.47 -18.36 -2.90
CA VAL A 123 2.85 -18.40 -3.40
C VAL A 123 3.17 -19.76 -4.02
N PRO A 124 3.90 -19.80 -5.14
CA PRO A 124 4.47 -21.05 -5.62
C PRO A 124 5.66 -21.47 -4.73
N CYS A 125 5.87 -22.77 -4.58
CA CYS A 125 7.13 -23.28 -4.07
C CYS A 125 8.26 -22.98 -5.07
N PRO A 126 9.37 -22.33 -4.66
CA PRO A 126 10.44 -21.94 -5.59
C PRO A 126 11.23 -23.11 -6.21
N GLU A 127 11.04 -24.33 -5.73
CA GLU A 127 11.78 -25.52 -6.20
C GLU A 127 10.94 -26.48 -7.05
N CYS A 128 9.65 -26.64 -6.74
CA CYS A 128 8.77 -27.59 -7.44
C CYS A 128 7.55 -26.94 -8.10
N ASP A 129 7.43 -25.62 -8.03
CA ASP A 129 6.32 -24.82 -8.57
C ASP A 129 4.93 -25.21 -8.06
N GLU A 130 4.86 -25.96 -6.95
CA GLU A 130 3.57 -26.30 -6.34
C GLU A 130 2.89 -25.02 -5.83
N PRO A 131 1.65 -24.71 -6.23
CA PRO A 131 0.92 -23.56 -5.72
C PRO A 131 0.51 -23.82 -4.26
N LEU A 132 0.86 -22.90 -3.37
CA LEU A 132 0.63 -23.02 -1.93
C LEU A 132 -0.13 -21.79 -1.43
N LEU A 133 -1.25 -22.03 -0.76
CA LEU A 133 -2.06 -20.99 -0.12
C LEU A 133 -1.96 -21.15 1.39
N TYR A 134 -1.53 -20.11 2.09
CA TYR A 134 -1.45 -20.09 3.55
C TYR A 134 -2.32 -19.00 4.14
N ALA A 135 -3.12 -19.33 5.15
CA ALA A 135 -3.77 -18.31 5.95
C ALA A 135 -2.71 -17.58 6.80
N LEU A 136 -2.80 -16.26 6.98
CA LEU A 136 -1.90 -15.48 7.84
C LEU A 136 -2.16 -15.70 9.35
N THR A 137 -2.75 -16.84 9.68
CA THR A 137 -2.97 -17.37 11.03
C THR A 137 -2.55 -18.83 11.14
N ASP A 138 -2.00 -19.40 10.06
CA ASP A 138 -1.57 -20.79 9.96
C ASP A 138 -0.34 -21.05 10.86
N ASP A 139 -0.38 -22.14 11.63
CA ASP A 139 0.66 -22.51 12.58
C ASP A 139 1.85 -23.22 11.94
N THR A 140 1.74 -23.59 10.66
CA THR A 140 2.83 -24.12 9.85
C THR A 140 3.78 -23.04 9.36
N ILE A 141 3.36 -21.77 9.40
CA ILE A 141 4.24 -20.64 9.13
C ILE A 141 5.10 -20.38 10.36
N GLU A 142 6.41 -20.43 10.19
CA GLU A 142 7.37 -19.94 11.18
C GLU A 142 7.44 -18.41 11.09
N PRO A 143 6.94 -17.66 12.09
CA PRO A 143 6.86 -16.21 11.98
C PRO A 143 8.24 -15.56 11.91
N GLY A 144 8.39 -14.54 11.06
CA GLY A 144 9.65 -13.88 10.81
C GLY A 144 9.50 -12.49 10.20
N LEU A 145 10.58 -11.73 10.19
CA LEU A 145 10.69 -10.42 9.55
C LEU A 145 11.91 -10.45 8.63
N SER A 146 11.79 -11.16 7.51
CA SER A 146 12.92 -11.49 6.62
C SER A 146 13.54 -10.30 5.89
N SER A 147 13.00 -9.08 6.02
CA SER A 147 13.51 -7.87 5.36
C SER A 147 13.53 -6.61 6.26
N PRO A 148 14.33 -5.58 5.91
CA PRO A 148 14.26 -4.28 6.57
C PRO A 148 12.87 -3.64 6.48
N LEU A 149 12.20 -3.78 5.33
CA LEU A 149 10.82 -3.30 5.15
C LEU A 149 9.86 -4.02 6.08
N ALA A 150 9.96 -5.35 6.22
CA ALA A 150 9.17 -6.12 7.17
C ALA A 150 9.31 -5.58 8.59
N THR A 151 10.56 -5.35 9.01
CA THR A 151 10.89 -4.82 10.34
C THR A 151 10.27 -3.43 10.55
N GLN A 152 10.34 -2.57 9.54
CA GLN A 152 9.76 -1.24 9.57
C GLN A 152 8.23 -1.32 9.70
N LEU A 153 7.55 -2.03 8.79
CA LEU A 153 6.09 -2.16 8.78
C LEU A 153 5.57 -2.75 10.09
N HIS A 154 6.23 -3.79 10.60
CA HIS A 154 5.89 -4.39 11.89
C HIS A 154 6.03 -3.38 13.04
N THR A 155 7.15 -2.66 13.09
CA THR A 155 7.39 -1.65 14.15
C THR A 155 6.33 -0.55 14.13
N GLU A 156 5.98 -0.06 12.94
CA GLU A 156 4.96 0.97 12.78
C GLU A 156 3.58 0.45 13.17
N ALA A 157 3.20 -0.77 12.76
CA ALA A 157 1.93 -1.39 13.17
C ALA A 157 1.83 -1.54 14.70
N VAL A 158 2.93 -1.96 15.37
CA VAL A 158 3.00 -2.02 16.83
C VAL A 158 2.84 -0.63 17.45
N GLN A 159 3.54 0.38 16.94
CA GLN A 159 3.45 1.76 17.43
C GLN A 159 2.06 2.37 17.22
N ALA A 160 1.37 1.96 16.16
CA ALA A 160 -0.01 2.33 15.88
C ALA A 160 -1.05 1.59 16.75
N GLY A 161 -0.61 0.65 17.61
CA GLY A 161 -1.51 -0.13 18.47
C GLY A 161 -2.30 -1.20 17.72
N ARG A 162 -1.75 -1.76 16.64
CA ARG A 162 -2.39 -2.75 15.76
C ARG A 162 -1.74 -4.12 15.90
N PRO A 163 -1.99 -4.85 17.00
CA PRO A 163 -1.29 -6.10 17.30
C PRO A 163 -1.65 -7.23 16.33
N ALA A 164 -2.90 -7.27 15.82
CA ALA A 164 -3.32 -8.27 14.85
C ALA A 164 -2.58 -8.09 13.52
N LEU A 165 -2.53 -6.86 13.00
CA LEU A 165 -1.75 -6.51 11.82
C LEU A 165 -0.25 -6.79 11.99
N ALA A 166 0.32 -6.42 13.15
CA ALA A 166 1.71 -6.72 13.46
C ALA A 166 1.99 -8.25 13.44
N ALA A 167 1.10 -9.06 14.01
CA ALA A 167 1.21 -10.51 13.95
C ALA A 167 1.10 -11.04 12.50
N ALA A 168 0.12 -10.56 11.73
CA ALA A 168 -0.05 -10.94 10.32
C ALA A 168 1.19 -10.61 9.48
N LEU A 169 1.85 -9.47 9.73
CA LEU A 169 3.12 -9.13 9.09
C LEU A 169 4.21 -10.16 9.40
N THR A 170 4.31 -10.68 10.63
CA THR A 170 5.28 -11.74 10.94
C THR A 170 4.98 -13.05 10.21
N GLN A 171 3.72 -13.31 9.86
CA GLN A 171 3.34 -14.47 9.07
C GLN A 171 3.66 -14.25 7.59
N MET A 172 3.28 -13.09 7.04
CA MET A 172 3.53 -12.73 5.64
C MET A 172 5.04 -12.71 5.29
N PHE A 173 5.89 -12.34 6.25
CA PHE A 173 7.36 -12.37 6.14
C PHE A 173 8.00 -13.59 6.81
N GLY A 174 7.19 -14.59 7.16
CA GLY A 174 7.61 -15.84 7.77
C GLY A 174 8.21 -16.82 6.78
N HIS A 175 8.54 -18.01 7.28
CA HIS A 175 9.05 -19.12 6.49
C HIS A 175 8.10 -20.30 6.55
N VAL A 176 8.03 -21.04 5.44
CA VAL A 176 7.26 -22.27 5.33
C VAL A 176 8.13 -23.39 4.81
N THR A 177 7.68 -24.63 4.99
CA THR A 177 8.28 -25.81 4.37
C THR A 177 7.27 -26.42 3.42
N CYS A 178 7.61 -26.51 2.14
CA CYS A 178 6.76 -27.10 1.12
C CYS A 178 6.41 -28.55 1.51
N PRO A 179 5.12 -28.93 1.56
CA PRO A 179 4.73 -30.29 1.90
C PRO A 179 5.12 -31.32 0.83
N GLU A 180 5.30 -30.89 -0.43
CA GLU A 180 5.60 -31.78 -1.55
C GLU A 180 7.10 -32.08 -1.70
N CYS A 181 7.95 -31.06 -1.66
CA CYS A 181 9.40 -31.22 -1.89
C CYS A 181 10.28 -30.97 -0.67
N ALA A 182 9.69 -30.63 0.49
CA ALA A 182 10.37 -30.30 1.74
C ALA A 182 11.32 -29.08 1.68
N THR A 183 11.28 -28.30 0.59
CA THR A 183 12.02 -27.04 0.50
C THR A 183 11.49 -26.04 1.52
N ARG A 184 12.40 -25.45 2.31
CA ARG A 184 12.10 -24.34 3.21
C ARG A 184 12.41 -23.01 2.52
N PHE A 185 11.47 -22.07 2.51
CA PHE A 185 11.62 -20.77 1.87
C PHE A 185 10.85 -19.69 2.63
N GLY A 186 11.26 -18.43 2.45
CA GLY A 186 10.56 -17.27 2.99
C GLY A 186 9.41 -16.86 2.09
N LEU A 187 8.24 -16.60 2.67
CA LEU A 187 7.06 -16.16 1.93
C LEU A 187 7.31 -14.80 1.26
N GLY A 188 7.88 -13.85 2.01
CA GLY A 188 8.27 -12.53 1.47
C GLY A 188 9.42 -12.55 0.46
N ASP A 189 10.10 -13.67 0.25
CA ASP A 189 11.12 -13.81 -0.80
C ASP A 189 10.49 -14.13 -2.16
N GLN A 190 9.21 -14.50 -2.19
CA GLN A 190 8.46 -14.84 -3.42
C GLN A 190 7.76 -13.62 -4.04
N VAL A 191 8.16 -12.42 -3.63
CA VAL A 191 7.64 -11.15 -4.14
C VAL A 191 8.25 -10.90 -5.51
N THR A 192 7.42 -10.96 -6.56
CA THR A 192 7.83 -10.87 -7.97
C THR A 192 7.09 -9.78 -8.72
#